data_AF-Q1WFC7-F1
#
_entry.id   AF-Q1WFC7-F1
#
_cell.length_a   1.000
_cell.length_b   1.000
_cell.length_c   1.000
_cell.angle_alpha   90.00
_cell.angle_beta   90.00
_cell.angle_gamma   90.00
#
_symmetry.space_group_name_H-M   'P 1'
#
loop_
_entity.id
_entity.type
_entity.pdbx_description
1 polymer ?
#
loop_
_entity_poly.entity_id
_entity_poly.type
_entity_poly.pdbx_seq_one_letter_code
_entity_poly.pdbx_strand_id
1 'polypeptide(L)'
;MPWKLGGYIGFIGIQHELGNYQVATLKSRVNIAQLGTVIIAMLTMVVLIIVDLKLSAMLNIPETSNSRSLAWMLGEAPLPMIVSVVIFSPICEELIFRGIFFSYALTNQYNHRNYQIIAVVINSLIFASVHVDANWEPWIYYTLMGGILGTTYLLAKRDIRLNILVHMGTNLAVFALAAMS
;
A
#
# COMPACT_ATOMS: atom_id res chain seq x y z
N MET A 1 46.13 -18.65 15.42
CA MET A 1 45.24 -17.50 15.13
C MET A 1 44.12 -17.93 14.17
N PRO A 2 42.92 -18.32 14.62
CA PRO A 2 41.83 -18.77 13.73
C PRO A 2 40.75 -17.70 13.43
N TRP A 3 40.74 -16.57 14.14
CA TRP A 3 39.61 -15.63 14.16
C TRP A 3 39.35 -14.82 12.88
N LYS A 4 40.27 -14.82 11.91
CA LYS A 4 40.09 -14.06 10.66
C LYS A 4 39.16 -14.76 9.65
N LEU A 5 39.09 -16.09 9.65
CA LEU A 5 38.27 -16.84 8.67
C LEU A 5 36.76 -16.79 8.97
N GLY A 6 36.38 -16.81 10.26
CA GLY A 6 34.96 -16.74 10.67
C GLY A 6 34.28 -15.41 10.31
N GLY A 7 35.03 -14.30 10.34
CA GLY A 7 34.53 -12.99 9.93
C GLY A 7 34.18 -12.94 8.44
N TYR A 8 35.08 -13.39 7.56
CA TYR A 8 34.83 -13.39 6.11
C TYR A 8 33.67 -14.30 5.70
N ILE A 9 33.56 -15.49 6.31
CA ILE A 9 32.45 -16.42 6.02
C ILE A 9 31.12 -15.83 6.51
N GLY A 10 31.10 -15.18 7.68
CA GLY A 10 29.93 -14.45 8.18
C GLY A 10 29.53 -13.27 7.28
N PHE A 11 30.49 -12.47 6.81
CA PHE A 11 30.24 -11.36 5.89
C PHE A 11 29.71 -11.83 4.54
N ILE A 12 30.24 -12.92 3.98
CA ILE A 12 29.73 -13.51 2.73
C ILE A 12 28.33 -14.08 2.93
N GLY A 13 28.07 -14.75 4.06
CA GLY A 13 26.74 -15.25 4.42
C GLY A 13 25.71 -14.13 4.52
N ILE A 14 26.06 -13.03 5.20
CA ILE A 14 25.20 -11.83 5.31
C ILE A 14 24.96 -11.20 3.93
N GLN A 15 25.99 -11.06 3.09
CA GLN A 15 25.80 -10.52 1.73
C GLN A 15 24.96 -11.44 0.85
N HIS A 16 25.09 -12.75 0.99
CA HIS A 16 24.28 -13.74 0.28
C HIS A 16 22.81 -13.67 0.73
N GLU A 17 22.54 -13.55 2.03
CA GLU A 17 21.18 -13.34 2.54
C GLU A 17 20.61 -12.00 2.07
N LEU A 18 21.38 -10.92 2.16
CA LEU A 18 20.96 -9.59 1.69
C LEU A 18 20.68 -9.54 0.18
N GLY A 19 21.42 -10.31 -0.62
CA GLY A 19 21.22 -10.41 -2.07
C GLY A 19 19.91 -11.12 -2.48
N ASN A 20 19.33 -11.90 -1.58
CA ASN A 20 18.08 -12.63 -1.82
C ASN A 20 16.82 -11.78 -1.56
N TYR A 21 16.97 -10.66 -0.86
CA TYR A 21 15.87 -9.71 -0.66
C TYR A 21 15.64 -8.90 -1.94
N GLN A 22 14.46 -9.07 -2.52
CA GLN A 22 14.04 -8.38 -3.72
C GLN A 22 13.42 -7.02 -3.36
N VAL A 23 14.28 -6.06 -3.00
CA VAL A 23 13.86 -4.73 -2.54
C VAL A 23 13.06 -3.93 -3.59
N ALA A 24 12.18 -3.06 -3.10
CA ALA A 24 11.46 -2.09 -3.92
C ALA A 24 12.43 -1.24 -4.75
N THR A 25 12.08 -0.99 -6.02
CA THR A 25 12.90 -0.18 -6.93
C THR A 25 12.49 1.29 -6.88
N LEU A 26 13.48 2.16 -6.74
CA LEU A 26 13.36 3.62 -6.86
C LEU A 26 13.97 4.18 -8.15
N LYS A 27 14.53 3.32 -9.03
CA LYS A 27 15.34 3.75 -10.19
C LYS A 27 14.86 3.21 -11.54
N SER A 28 13.76 2.48 -11.59
CA SER A 28 13.25 1.91 -12.85
C SER A 28 12.90 3.01 -13.86
N ARG A 29 13.20 2.78 -15.14
CA ARG A 29 12.63 3.59 -16.22
C ARG A 29 11.16 3.23 -16.37
N VAL A 30 10.28 4.21 -16.18
CA VAL A 30 8.84 4.01 -16.34
C VAL A 30 8.54 3.74 -17.82
N ASN A 31 7.84 2.65 -18.10
CA ASN A 31 7.40 2.29 -19.46
C ASN A 31 5.86 2.37 -19.58
N ILE A 32 5.37 2.24 -20.81
CA ILE A 32 3.94 2.38 -21.13
C ILE A 32 3.06 1.35 -20.40
N ALA A 33 3.55 0.12 -20.18
CA ALA A 33 2.80 -0.90 -19.47
C ALA A 33 2.65 -0.56 -17.97
N GLN A 34 3.69 0.03 -17.38
CA GLN A 34 3.63 0.54 -16.00
C GLN A 34 2.66 1.72 -15.89
N LEU A 35 2.67 2.65 -16.85
CA LEU A 35 1.69 3.74 -16.89
C LEU A 35 0.26 3.22 -17.04
N GLY A 36 0.04 2.26 -17.94
CA GLY A 36 -1.25 1.60 -18.10
C GLY A 36 -1.73 0.94 -16.79
N THR A 37 -0.81 0.27 -16.07
CA THR A 37 -1.11 -0.32 -14.75
C THR A 37 -1.53 0.75 -13.75
N VAL A 38 -0.82 1.88 -13.67
CA VAL A 38 -1.15 2.99 -12.77
C VAL A 38 -2.53 3.58 -13.09
N ILE A 39 -2.84 3.80 -14.37
CA ILE A 39 -4.13 4.36 -14.80
C ILE A 39 -5.26 3.39 -14.45
N ILE A 40 -5.11 2.11 -14.76
CA ILE A 40 -6.09 1.08 -14.42
C ILE A 40 -6.28 1.01 -12.89
N ALA A 41 -5.20 1.06 -12.12
CA ALA A 41 -5.27 1.06 -10.66
C ALA A 41 -6.03 2.29 -10.13
N MET A 42 -5.73 3.50 -10.62
CA MET A 42 -6.45 4.72 -10.24
C MET A 42 -7.95 4.65 -10.57
N LEU A 43 -8.30 4.17 -11.77
CA LEU A 43 -9.71 3.99 -12.15
C LEU A 43 -10.40 2.96 -11.26
N THR A 44 -9.73 1.85 -10.95
CA THR A 44 -10.25 0.82 -10.05
C THR A 44 -10.47 1.37 -8.64
N MET A 45 -9.55 2.21 -8.15
CA MET A 45 -9.68 2.88 -6.85
C MET A 45 -10.86 3.84 -6.81
N VAL A 46 -11.07 4.64 -7.86
CA VAL A 46 -12.24 5.54 -7.95
C VAL A 46 -13.55 4.74 -7.94
N VAL A 47 -13.62 3.63 -8.68
CA VAL A 47 -14.78 2.74 -8.64
C VAL A 47 -15.00 2.18 -7.23
N LEU A 48 -13.92 1.72 -6.56
CA LEU A 48 -14.00 1.21 -5.20
C LEU A 48 -14.54 2.28 -4.22
N ILE A 49 -14.04 3.52 -4.30
CA ILE A 49 -14.54 4.64 -3.48
C ILE A 49 -16.03 4.88 -3.73
N ILE A 50 -16.47 4.94 -4.98
CA ILE A 50 -17.89 5.18 -5.31
C ILE A 50 -18.79 4.06 -4.79
N VAL A 51 -18.35 2.80 -4.92
CA VAL A 51 -19.07 1.64 -4.40
C VAL A 51 -19.19 1.71 -2.88
N ASP A 52 -18.08 2.02 -2.19
CA ASP A 52 -18.03 2.18 -0.74
C ASP A 52 -19.00 3.26 -0.26
N LEU A 53 -18.91 4.47 -0.80
CA LEU A 53 -19.82 5.59 -0.46
C LEU A 53 -21.30 5.23 -0.65
N LYS A 54 -21.65 4.56 -1.76
CA LYS A 54 -23.02 4.13 -2.02
C LYS A 54 -23.48 3.02 -1.07
N LEU A 55 -22.62 2.03 -0.82
CA LEU A 55 -22.93 0.90 0.05
C LEU A 55 -23.11 1.34 1.50
N SER A 56 -22.18 2.14 2.02
CA SER A 56 -22.25 2.77 3.34
C SER A 56 -23.55 3.55 3.52
N ALA A 57 -23.93 4.37 2.53
CA ALA A 57 -25.19 5.12 2.55
C ALA A 57 -26.43 4.21 2.53
N MET A 58 -26.43 3.18 1.69
CA MET A 58 -27.55 2.23 1.57
C MET A 58 -27.76 1.37 2.82
N LEU A 59 -26.67 1.03 3.52
CA LEU A 59 -26.70 0.18 4.71
C LEU A 59 -26.72 0.99 6.02
N ASN A 60 -26.76 2.31 5.95
CA ASN A 60 -26.66 3.22 7.10
C ASN A 60 -25.46 2.88 8.00
N ILE A 61 -24.30 2.58 7.39
CA ILE A 61 -23.10 2.28 8.15
C ILE A 61 -22.65 3.55 8.89
N PRO A 62 -22.45 3.48 10.23
CA PRO A 62 -22.00 4.63 10.98
C PRO A 62 -20.56 4.99 10.63
N GLU A 63 -20.23 6.27 10.71
CA GLU A 63 -18.86 6.73 10.50
C GLU A 63 -17.88 6.03 11.45
N THR A 64 -16.71 5.68 10.90
CA THR A 64 -15.63 5.06 11.67
C THR A 64 -14.95 6.07 12.61
N SER A 65 -14.27 5.54 13.64
CA SER A 65 -13.39 6.33 14.52
C SER A 65 -12.32 7.09 13.72
N ASN A 66 -11.78 6.45 12.67
CA ASN A 66 -10.85 7.05 11.74
C ASN A 66 -11.49 8.24 11.00
N SER A 67 -12.59 8.01 10.26
CA SER A 67 -13.28 9.06 9.50
C SER A 67 -13.64 10.27 10.36
N ARG A 68 -14.15 10.05 11.57
CA ARG A 68 -14.49 11.12 12.51
C ARG A 68 -13.27 11.93 12.96
N SER A 69 -12.17 11.24 13.28
CA SER A 69 -10.92 11.90 13.69
C SER A 69 -10.36 12.73 12.53
N LEU A 70 -10.38 12.17 11.32
CA LEU A 70 -9.94 12.89 10.13
C LEU A 70 -10.82 14.13 9.86
N ALA A 71 -12.14 14.02 9.99
CA ALA A 71 -13.07 15.14 9.82
C ALA A 71 -12.81 16.26 10.84
N TRP A 72 -12.59 15.90 12.11
CA TRP A 72 -12.24 16.86 13.15
C TRP A 72 -10.90 17.57 12.86
N MET A 73 -9.84 16.81 12.53
CA MET A 73 -8.53 17.39 12.20
C MET A 73 -8.58 18.28 10.95
N LEU A 74 -9.41 17.94 9.97
CA LEU A 74 -9.61 18.74 8.77
C LEU A 74 -10.25 20.10 9.11
N GLY A 75 -11.16 20.15 10.09
CA GLY A 75 -11.77 21.39 10.57
C GLY A 75 -10.79 22.30 11.33
N GLU A 76 -9.90 21.71 12.13
CA GLU A 76 -8.93 22.47 12.95
C GLU A 76 -7.71 22.96 12.14
N ALA A 77 -7.16 22.09 11.28
CA ALA A 77 -5.93 22.37 10.54
C ALA A 77 -5.97 21.78 9.13
N PRO A 78 -6.75 22.39 8.20
CA PRO A 78 -7.04 21.79 6.89
C PRO A 78 -5.79 21.50 6.06
N LEU A 79 -4.87 22.47 5.98
CA LEU A 79 -3.65 22.33 5.17
C LEU A 79 -2.68 21.27 5.71
N PRO A 80 -2.25 21.31 6.99
CA PRO A 80 -1.44 20.25 7.56
C PRO A 80 -2.10 18.87 7.44
N MET A 81 -3.40 18.80 7.65
CA MET A 81 -4.17 17.57 7.57
C MET A 81 -4.13 16.96 6.17
N ILE A 82 -4.50 17.73 5.14
CA ILE A 82 -4.48 17.29 3.74
C ILE A 82 -3.07 16.84 3.34
N VAL A 83 -2.04 17.61 3.68
CA VAL A 83 -0.65 17.24 3.38
C VAL A 83 -0.26 15.93 4.06
N SER A 84 -0.67 15.73 5.33
CA SER A 84 -0.38 14.49 6.05
C SER A 84 -1.05 13.26 5.41
N VAL A 85 -2.34 13.34 5.08
CA VAL A 85 -3.12 12.21 4.57
C VAL A 85 -2.85 11.94 3.08
N VAL A 86 -2.62 12.99 2.28
CA VAL A 86 -2.44 12.83 0.83
C VAL A 86 -0.99 12.56 0.46
N ILE A 87 -0.01 13.00 1.25
CA ILE A 87 1.42 12.90 0.91
C ILE A 87 2.16 12.00 1.89
N PHE A 88 2.19 12.35 3.18
CA PHE A 88 3.06 11.65 4.13
C PHE A 88 2.58 10.23 4.47
N SER A 89 1.29 10.04 4.75
CA SER A 89 0.72 8.72 5.08
C SER A 89 0.95 7.71 3.97
N PRO A 90 0.60 8.00 2.69
CA PRO A 90 0.82 7.07 1.60
C PRO A 90 2.30 6.71 1.41
N ILE A 91 3.22 7.67 1.54
CA ILE A 91 4.65 7.37 1.45
C ILE A 91 5.08 6.38 2.55
N CYS A 92 4.71 6.66 3.81
CA CYS A 92 5.06 5.80 4.94
C CYS A 92 4.44 4.41 4.81
N GLU A 93 3.17 4.34 4.46
CA GLU A 93 2.44 3.08 4.30
C GLU A 93 3.01 2.25 3.15
N GLU A 94 3.27 2.84 1.98
CA GLU A 94 3.89 2.10 0.88
C GLU A 94 5.29 1.60 1.24
N LEU A 95 6.09 2.38 1.97
CA LEU A 95 7.41 1.93 2.43
C LEU A 95 7.32 0.73 3.38
N ILE A 96 6.34 0.73 4.29
CA ILE A 96 6.13 -0.38 5.23
C ILE A 96 5.56 -1.60 4.48
N PHE A 97 4.44 -1.42 3.79
CA PHE A 97 3.69 -2.53 3.22
C PHE A 97 4.30 -3.06 1.93
N ARG A 98 4.89 -2.23 1.06
CA ARG A 98 5.43 -2.67 -0.24
C ARG A 98 6.96 -2.72 -0.21
N GLY A 99 7.58 -1.78 0.48
CA GLY A 99 9.02 -1.79 0.72
C GLY A 99 9.42 -2.95 1.64
N ILE A 100 9.04 -2.92 2.92
CA ILE A 100 9.53 -3.87 3.91
C ILE A 100 8.82 -5.23 3.78
N PHE A 101 7.49 -5.25 3.84
CA PHE A 101 6.74 -6.51 3.90
C PHE A 101 6.94 -7.38 2.65
N PHE A 102 6.77 -6.86 1.43
CA PHE A 102 6.94 -7.68 0.21
C PHE A 102 8.39 -8.13 0.00
N SER A 103 9.38 -7.33 0.42
CA SER A 103 10.79 -7.74 0.33
C SER A 103 11.06 -8.97 1.19
N TYR A 104 10.46 -9.03 2.39
CA TYR A 104 10.59 -10.17 3.29
C TYR A 104 9.72 -11.35 2.85
N ALA A 105 8.42 -11.11 2.60
CA ALA A 105 7.43 -12.15 2.30
C ALA A 105 7.73 -12.92 1.00
N LEU A 106 8.42 -12.28 0.04
CA LEU A 106 8.78 -12.90 -1.25
C LEU A 106 10.27 -13.22 -1.38
N THR A 107 11.03 -13.25 -0.29
CA THR A 107 12.44 -13.66 -0.29
C THR A 107 12.60 -15.01 -0.98
N ASN A 108 13.40 -15.06 -2.04
CA ASN A 108 13.58 -16.25 -2.92
C ASN A 108 12.33 -16.79 -3.62
N GLN A 109 11.14 -16.21 -3.38
CA GLN A 109 9.87 -16.70 -3.91
C GLN A 109 9.24 -15.75 -4.93
N TYR A 110 9.92 -14.67 -5.30
CA TYR A 110 9.35 -13.60 -6.12
C TYR A 110 8.83 -14.08 -7.49
N ASN A 111 9.44 -15.07 -8.12
CA ASN A 111 9.00 -15.58 -9.43
C ASN A 111 7.84 -16.58 -9.32
N HIS A 112 7.42 -16.95 -8.11
CA HIS A 112 6.36 -17.93 -7.88
C HIS A 112 5.02 -17.23 -7.67
N ARG A 113 4.13 -17.36 -8.66
CA ARG A 113 2.83 -16.70 -8.66
C ARG A 113 1.96 -17.03 -7.44
N ASN A 114 2.02 -18.26 -6.94
CA ASN A 114 1.26 -18.65 -5.75
C ASN A 114 1.71 -17.88 -4.50
N TYR A 115 3.03 -17.71 -4.31
CA TYR A 115 3.57 -16.93 -3.21
C TYR A 115 3.25 -15.45 -3.35
N GLN A 116 3.30 -14.91 -4.57
CA GLN A 116 2.85 -13.54 -4.85
C GLN A 116 1.39 -13.32 -4.44
N ILE A 117 0.48 -14.22 -4.83
CA ILE A 117 -0.94 -14.13 -4.48
C ILE A 117 -1.13 -14.20 -2.96
N ILE A 118 -0.48 -15.16 -2.29
CA ILE A 118 -0.54 -15.31 -0.83
C ILE A 118 0.00 -14.04 -0.14
N ALA A 119 1.12 -13.49 -0.61
CA ALA A 119 1.68 -12.26 -0.07
C ALA A 119 0.73 -11.06 -0.25
N VAL A 120 0.08 -10.93 -1.41
CA VAL A 120 -0.96 -9.89 -1.62
C VAL A 120 -2.10 -10.07 -0.63
N VAL A 121 -2.67 -11.28 -0.52
CA VAL A 121 -3.80 -11.54 0.39
C VAL A 121 -3.42 -11.22 1.84
N ILE A 122 -2.29 -11.73 2.33
CA ILE A 122 -1.84 -11.47 3.70
C ILE A 122 -1.58 -9.97 3.90
N ASN A 123 -0.92 -9.30 2.95
CA ASN A 123 -0.67 -7.86 3.02
C ASN A 123 -1.97 -7.06 3.11
N SER A 124 -2.97 -7.40 2.29
CA SER A 124 -4.29 -6.77 2.29
C SER A 124 -5.01 -6.89 3.63
N LEU A 125 -4.98 -8.09 4.22
CA LEU A 125 -5.62 -8.36 5.50
C LEU A 125 -4.95 -7.59 6.64
N ILE A 126 -3.62 -7.54 6.66
CA ILE A 126 -2.87 -6.75 7.65
C ILE A 126 -3.14 -5.26 7.44
N PHE A 127 -3.11 -4.79 6.20
CA PHE A 127 -3.42 -3.40 5.84
C PHE A 127 -4.80 -3.00 6.36
N ALA A 128 -5.84 -3.80 6.09
CA ALA A 128 -7.17 -3.53 6.62
C ALA A 128 -7.24 -3.50 8.15
N SER A 129 -6.56 -4.45 8.80
CA SER A 129 -6.62 -4.60 10.26
C SER A 129 -5.95 -3.47 11.03
N VAL A 130 -5.03 -2.71 10.42
CA VAL A 130 -4.44 -1.52 11.07
C VAL A 130 -5.23 -0.24 10.83
N HIS A 131 -6.19 -0.25 9.89
CA HIS A 131 -6.99 0.94 9.55
C HIS A 131 -8.30 1.01 10.34
N VAL A 132 -8.82 -0.12 10.81
CA VAL A 132 -10.14 -0.18 11.45
C VAL A 132 -10.15 -1.15 12.62
N ASP A 133 -10.85 -0.78 13.68
CA ASP A 133 -10.79 -1.50 14.96
C ASP A 133 -11.55 -2.85 14.93
N ALA A 134 -12.77 -2.91 14.40
CA ALA A 134 -13.55 -4.17 14.30
C ALA A 134 -14.80 -4.12 13.38
N ASN A 135 -14.96 -3.10 12.52
CA ASN A 135 -16.14 -3.00 11.65
C ASN A 135 -15.92 -3.76 10.34
N TRP A 136 -16.82 -4.68 10.01
CA TRP A 136 -16.66 -5.58 8.86
C TRP A 136 -16.69 -4.84 7.51
N GLU A 137 -17.56 -3.85 7.33
CA GLU A 137 -17.72 -3.15 6.05
C GLU A 137 -16.50 -2.27 5.71
N PRO A 138 -16.01 -1.39 6.60
CA PRO A 138 -14.78 -0.63 6.37
C PRO A 138 -13.56 -1.53 6.20
N TRP A 139 -13.54 -2.66 6.92
CA TRP A 139 -12.47 -3.64 6.81
C TRP A 139 -12.42 -4.29 5.42
N ILE A 140 -13.57 -4.56 4.78
CA ILE A 140 -13.61 -5.05 3.40
C ILE A 140 -13.08 -4.00 2.44
N TYR A 141 -13.47 -2.73 2.59
CA TYR A 141 -12.95 -1.63 1.77
C TYR A 141 -11.42 -1.56 1.82
N TYR A 142 -10.84 -1.51 3.02
CA TYR A 142 -9.39 -1.45 3.17
C TYR A 142 -8.69 -2.75 2.72
N THR A 143 -9.34 -3.91 2.84
CA THR A 143 -8.80 -5.17 2.31
C THR A 143 -8.69 -5.13 0.78
N LEU A 144 -9.74 -4.66 0.11
CA LEU A 144 -9.76 -4.50 -1.35
C LEU A 144 -8.73 -3.46 -1.80
N MET A 145 -8.66 -2.32 -1.12
CA MET A 145 -7.67 -1.27 -1.37
C MET A 145 -6.24 -1.80 -1.24
N GLY A 146 -5.94 -2.50 -0.13
CA GLY A 146 -4.65 -3.14 0.09
C GLY A 146 -4.31 -4.16 -1.01
N GLY A 147 -5.31 -4.89 -1.51
CA GLY A 147 -5.18 -5.84 -2.61
C GLY A 147 -4.87 -5.19 -3.96
N ILE A 148 -5.54 -4.08 -4.28
CA ILE A 148 -5.28 -3.30 -5.50
C ILE A 148 -3.85 -2.74 -5.46
N LEU A 149 -3.43 -2.13 -4.34
CA LEU A 149 -2.08 -1.59 -4.18
C LEU A 149 -1.02 -2.69 -4.22
N GLY A 150 -1.23 -3.81 -3.52
CA GLY A 150 -0.33 -4.97 -3.53
C GLY A 150 -0.19 -5.60 -4.93
N THR A 151 -1.28 -5.73 -5.67
CA THR A 151 -1.26 -6.23 -7.05
C THR A 151 -0.58 -5.24 -7.99
N THR A 152 -0.91 -3.95 -7.87
CA THR A 152 -0.27 -2.86 -8.62
C THR A 152 1.24 -2.87 -8.40
N TYR A 153 1.73 -3.14 -7.19
CA TYR A 153 3.16 -3.18 -6.88
C TYR A 153 3.88 -4.25 -7.70
N LEU A 154 3.31 -5.45 -7.75
CA LEU A 154 3.88 -6.57 -8.50
C LEU A 154 3.82 -6.32 -10.01
N LEU A 155 2.68 -5.82 -10.53
CA LEU A 155 2.49 -5.50 -11.95
C LEU A 155 3.38 -4.34 -12.41
N ALA A 156 3.59 -3.34 -11.56
CA ALA A 156 4.47 -2.21 -11.81
C ALA A 156 5.97 -2.53 -11.63
N LYS A 157 6.32 -3.83 -11.59
CA LYS A 157 7.71 -4.31 -11.44
C LYS A 157 8.39 -3.82 -10.16
N ARG A 158 7.64 -3.70 -9.07
CA ARG A 158 8.08 -3.23 -7.75
C ARG A 158 8.51 -1.76 -7.70
N ASP A 159 8.07 -0.96 -8.66
CA ASP A 159 8.30 0.49 -8.61
C ASP A 159 7.39 1.11 -7.57
N ILE A 160 7.94 1.28 -6.37
CA ILE A 160 7.20 1.82 -5.23
C ILE A 160 6.76 3.25 -5.47
N ARG A 161 7.47 4.01 -6.32
CA ARG A 161 7.10 5.39 -6.65
C ARG A 161 5.75 5.42 -7.36
N LEU A 162 5.50 4.45 -8.24
CA LEU A 162 4.23 4.35 -8.95
C LEU A 162 3.09 3.96 -8.01
N ASN A 163 3.36 3.10 -7.02
CA ASN A 163 2.36 2.74 -6.03
C ASN A 163 2.02 3.91 -5.10
N ILE A 164 3.05 4.63 -4.63
CA ILE A 164 2.90 5.88 -3.88
C ILE A 164 2.01 6.84 -4.66
N LEU A 165 2.26 7.06 -5.95
CA LEU A 165 1.42 7.94 -6.77
C LEU A 165 -0.04 7.48 -6.87
N VAL A 166 -0.29 6.17 -7.03
CA VAL A 166 -1.65 5.61 -7.03
C VAL A 166 -2.33 5.87 -5.68
N HIS A 167 -1.64 5.63 -4.58
CA HIS A 167 -2.17 5.80 -3.24
C HIS A 167 -2.43 7.28 -2.91
N MET A 168 -1.46 8.17 -3.16
CA MET A 168 -1.65 9.62 -3.01
C MET A 168 -2.82 10.13 -3.85
N GLY A 169 -2.92 9.69 -5.11
CA GLY A 169 -4.03 10.05 -6.00
C GLY A 169 -5.38 9.52 -5.51
N THR A 170 -5.40 8.33 -4.91
CA THR A 170 -6.60 7.74 -4.28
C THR A 170 -7.07 8.57 -3.10
N ASN A 171 -6.16 8.93 -2.18
CA ASN A 171 -6.51 9.77 -1.02
C ASN A 171 -6.98 11.16 -1.45
N LEU A 172 -6.35 11.75 -2.46
CA LEU A 172 -6.83 13.01 -3.04
C LEU A 172 -8.23 12.89 -3.66
N ALA A 173 -8.50 11.78 -4.35
CA ALA A 173 -9.81 11.51 -4.95
C ALA A 173 -10.91 11.36 -3.89
N VAL A 174 -10.61 10.74 -2.74
CA VAL A 174 -11.54 10.65 -1.60
C VAL A 174 -11.95 12.06 -1.14
N PHE A 175 -11.00 12.96 -0.91
CA PHE A 175 -11.32 14.35 -0.52
C PHE A 175 -12.13 15.08 -1.59
N ALA A 176 -11.77 14.92 -2.86
CA ALA A 176 -12.47 15.57 -3.97
C ALA A 176 -13.92 15.08 -4.08
N LEU A 177 -14.17 13.78 -3.95
CA LEU A 177 -15.51 13.19 -4.01
C LEU A 177 -16.34 13.54 -2.78
N ALA A 178 -15.74 13.53 -1.58
CA ALA A 178 -16.41 13.93 -0.35
C ALA A 178 -16.82 15.42 -0.35
N ALA A 179 -16.07 16.29 -1.03
CA ALA A 179 -16.44 17.69 -1.19
C ALA A 179 -17.61 17.92 -2.18
N MET A 180 -18.01 16.90 -2.94
CA MET A 180 -19.07 16.97 -3.95
C MET A 180 -20.38 16.28 -3.50
N SER A 181 -20.35 15.50 -2.43
CA SER A 181 -21.48 14.78 -1.83
C SER A 181 -22.18 15.60 -0.75
#